data_AF-W2R7F8-F1
#
_entry.id   AF-W2R7F8-F1
#
_cell.length_a   1.000
_cell.length_b   1.000
_cell.length_c   1.000
_cell.angle_alpha   90.00
_cell.angle_beta   90.00
_cell.angle_gamma   90.00
#
_symmetry.space_group_name_H-M   'P 1'
#
loop_
_entity.id
_entity.type
_entity.pdbx_description
1 polymer ?
#
loop_
_entity_poly.entity_id
_entity_poly.type
_entity_poly.pdbx_seq_one_letter_code
_entity_poly.pdbx_strand_id
1 'polypeptide(L)'
;MGRFDSSLWNVNSMMVGGIDITKRTNNPLEKYNRDFGEKFGRGAHPSLLAFMDIAKAEALRYVNRIHAIKLGIQTAPRHAEAVVTQVPDDYTNFM
;
A
#
# COMPACT_ATOMS: atom_id res chain seq x y z
N MET A 1 14.83 3.81 -13.15
CA MET A 1 13.67 3.23 -12.43
C MET A 1 12.49 3.14 -13.38
N GLY A 2 11.99 1.94 -13.71
CA GLY A 2 10.79 1.77 -14.53
C GLY A 2 9.52 2.12 -13.73
N ARG A 3 8.56 2.79 -14.36
CA ARG A 3 7.22 2.99 -13.78
C ARG A 3 6.51 1.64 -13.77
N PHE A 4 6.05 1.19 -12.61
CA PHE A 4 5.20 0.01 -12.50
C PHE A 4 3.78 0.37 -12.90
N ASP A 5 3.19 -0.40 -13.81
CA ASP A 5 1.82 -0.22 -14.27
C ASP A 5 0.81 -0.47 -13.14
N SER A 6 -0.27 0.30 -13.08
CA SER A 6 -1.31 0.18 -12.05
C SER A 6 -2.05 -1.16 -12.09
N SER A 7 -2.04 -1.87 -13.22
CA SER A 7 -2.56 -3.25 -13.33
C SER A 7 -1.81 -4.23 -12.43
N LEU A 8 -0.59 -3.91 -12.00
CA LEU A 8 0.21 -4.69 -11.07
C LEU A 8 -0.16 -4.48 -9.60
N TRP A 9 -1.18 -3.68 -9.30
CA TRP A 9 -1.56 -3.35 -7.91
C TRP A 9 -2.73 -4.21 -7.41
N ASN A 10 -3.40 -4.92 -8.32
CA ASN A 10 -4.51 -5.81 -7.99
C ASN A 10 -4.07 -7.28 -8.07
N VAL A 11 -3.75 -7.83 -6.90
CA VAL A 11 -3.31 -9.22 -6.71
C VAL A 11 -4.30 -10.24 -7.28
N ASN A 12 -5.62 -9.98 -7.23
CA ASN A 12 -6.61 -10.88 -7.84
C ASN A 12 -6.53 -10.86 -9.37
N SER A 13 -6.34 -9.69 -9.97
CA SER A 13 -6.11 -9.55 -11.41
C SER A 13 -4.81 -10.21 -11.84
N MET A 14 -3.76 -10.11 -11.02
CA MET A 14 -2.45 -10.73 -11.27
C MET A 14 -2.51 -12.26 -11.16
N MET A 15 -3.27 -12.79 -10.20
CA MET A 15 -3.55 -14.23 -10.10
C MET A 15 -4.31 -14.76 -11.32
N VAL A 16 -5.34 -14.04 -11.78
CA VAL A 16 -6.07 -14.39 -13.01
C VAL A 16 -5.15 -14.31 -14.24
N GLY A 17 -4.22 -13.36 -14.26
CA GLY A 17 -3.23 -13.18 -15.31
C GLY A 17 -2.01 -14.09 -15.23
N GLY A 18 -1.94 -15.00 -14.25
CA GLY A 18 -0.82 -15.95 -14.11
C GLY A 18 0.53 -15.32 -13.73
N ILE A 19 0.53 -14.10 -13.18
CA ILE A 19 1.75 -13.44 -12.70
C ILE A 19 2.16 -14.07 -11.36
N ASP A 20 3.40 -14.54 -11.26
CA ASP A 20 3.92 -15.17 -10.05
C ASP A 20 4.08 -14.13 -8.91
N ILE A 21 3.31 -14.30 -7.84
CA ILE A 21 3.27 -13.39 -6.69
C ILE A 21 4.08 -14.00 -5.57
N THR A 22 5.34 -13.59 -5.47
CA THR A 22 6.31 -14.10 -4.49
C THR A 22 5.92 -13.86 -3.02
N LYS A 23 5.12 -12.83 -2.70
CA LYS A 23 4.59 -12.58 -1.34
C LYS A 23 3.19 -11.95 -1.34
N ARG A 24 2.16 -12.74 -1.07
CA ARG A 24 0.75 -12.29 -0.93
C ARG A 24 0.54 -11.20 0.13
N THR A 25 1.37 -11.18 1.18
CA THR A 25 1.28 -10.25 2.31
C THR A 25 1.63 -8.80 1.96
N ASN A 26 2.08 -8.52 0.73
CA ASN A 26 2.44 -7.17 0.28
C ASN A 26 1.43 -6.56 -0.69
N ASN A 27 0.15 -6.99 -0.66
CA ASN A 27 -0.90 -6.44 -1.52
C ASN A 27 -1.11 -4.93 -1.24
N PRO A 28 -0.83 -4.05 -2.22
CA PRO A 28 -0.99 -2.60 -2.05
C PRO A 28 -2.43 -2.20 -1.72
N LEU A 29 -3.42 -2.91 -2.27
CA LEU A 29 -4.83 -2.65 -2.02
C LEU A 29 -5.24 -3.01 -0.59
N GLU A 30 -4.73 -4.14 -0.07
CA GLU A 30 -5.02 -4.56 1.30
C GLU A 30 -4.36 -3.62 2.32
N LYS A 31 -3.12 -3.22 2.07
CA LYS A 31 -2.46 -2.17 2.85
C LYS A 31 -3.26 -0.87 2.81
N TYR A 32 -3.70 -0.44 1.63
CA TYR A 32 -4.52 0.75 1.49
C TYR A 32 -5.82 0.65 2.30
N ASN A 33 -6.55 -0.46 2.18
CA ASN A 33 -7.81 -0.65 2.90
C ASN A 33 -7.61 -0.63 4.43
N ARG A 34 -6.51 -1.21 4.91
CA ARG A 34 -6.12 -1.15 6.32
C ARG A 34 -5.78 0.27 6.75
N ASP A 35 -4.89 0.96 6.04
CA ASP A 35 -4.49 2.35 6.34
C ASP A 35 -5.69 3.31 6.27
N PHE A 36 -6.63 3.08 5.36
CA PHE A 36 -7.89 3.82 5.27
C PHE A 36 -8.82 3.49 6.45
N GLY A 37 -8.94 2.21 6.78
CA GLY A 37 -9.69 1.71 7.94
C GLY A 37 -9.22 2.32 9.26
N GLU A 38 -7.91 2.46 9.46
CA GLU A 38 -7.34 3.04 10.68
C GLU A 38 -7.76 4.51 10.91
N LYS A 39 -8.14 5.24 9.86
CA LYS A 39 -8.62 6.64 9.98
C LYS A 39 -9.97 6.76 10.67
N PHE A 40 -10.75 5.69 10.72
CA PHE A 40 -12.04 5.64 11.40
C PHE A 40 -11.92 5.26 12.89
N GLY A 41 -10.71 4.90 13.35
CA GLY A 41 -10.49 4.27 14.66
C GLY A 41 -10.70 2.75 14.58
N ARG A 42 -9.81 1.97 15.20
CA ARG A 42 -9.87 0.49 15.14
C ARG A 42 -11.17 -0.01 15.78
N GLY A 43 -11.91 -0.83 15.04
CA GLY A 43 -13.13 -1.51 15.52
C GLY A 43 -14.39 -0.64 15.58
N ALA A 44 -14.32 0.64 15.17
CA ALA A 44 -15.48 1.51 15.10
C ALA A 44 -16.19 1.34 13.76
N HIS A 45 -17.52 1.16 13.78
CA HIS A 45 -18.35 1.35 12.59
C HIS A 45 -18.64 2.84 12.44
N PRO A 46 -18.04 3.53 11.46
CA PRO A 46 -18.25 4.97 11.32
C PRO A 46 -19.70 5.26 10.93
N SER A 47 -20.23 6.38 11.41
CA SER A 47 -21.48 6.91 10.86
C SER A 47 -21.30 7.23 9.38
N LEU A 48 -22.39 7.24 8.61
CA LEU A 48 -22.32 7.57 7.18
C LEU A 48 -21.68 8.94 6.94
N LEU A 49 -21.95 9.92 7.82
CA LEU A 49 -21.35 11.25 7.74
C LEU A 49 -19.82 11.19 7.94
N ALA A 50 -19.36 10.52 9.00
CA ALA A 50 -17.92 10.36 9.25
C ALA A 50 -17.22 9.60 8.13
N PHE A 51 -17.89 8.59 7.57
CA PHE A 51 -17.42 7.88 6.38
C PHE A 51 -17.23 8.83 5.19
N MET A 52 -18.25 9.62 4.87
CA MET A 52 -18.22 10.55 3.74
C MET A 52 -17.13 11.61 3.91
N ASP A 53 -16.95 12.16 5.11
CA ASP A 53 -15.96 13.20 5.37
C ASP A 53 -14.53 12.68 5.20
N ILE A 54 -14.22 11.52 5.78
CA ILE A 54 -12.89 10.89 5.65
C ILE A 54 -12.63 10.44 4.21
N ALA A 55 -13.63 9.88 3.52
CA ALA A 55 -13.50 9.45 2.13
C ALA A 55 -13.20 10.65 1.20
N LYS A 56 -13.91 11.77 1.38
CA LYS A 56 -13.66 13.01 0.61
C LYS A 56 -12.26 13.56 0.87
N ALA A 57 -11.84 13.62 2.14
CA ALA A 57 -10.50 14.07 2.49
C ALA A 57 -9.42 13.19 1.86
N GLU A 58 -9.62 11.87 1.84
CA GLU A 58 -8.67 10.93 1.22
C GLU A 58 -8.61 11.09 -0.30
N ALA A 59 -9.75 11.23 -0.96
CA ALA A 59 -9.80 11.47 -2.39
C ALA A 59 -9.07 12.78 -2.77
N LEU A 60 -9.33 13.86 -2.03
CA LEU A 60 -8.66 15.14 -2.25
C LEU A 60 -7.15 15.03 -2.05
N ARG A 61 -6.69 14.30 -1.03
CA ARG A 61 -5.27 14.03 -0.80
C ARG A 61 -4.62 13.36 -2.00
N TYR A 62 -5.26 12.37 -2.61
CA TYR A 62 -4.72 11.69 -3.80
C TYR A 62 -4.74 12.57 -5.04
N VAL A 63 -5.82 13.32 -5.28
CA VAL A 63 -5.90 14.26 -6.42
C VAL A 63 -4.74 15.26 -6.34
N ASN A 64 -4.54 15.87 -5.17
CA ASN A 64 -3.46 16.83 -4.94
C ASN A 64 -2.09 16.19 -5.11
N ARG A 65 -1.91 14.96 -4.60
CA ARG A 65 -0.64 14.22 -4.75
C ARG A 65 -0.33 13.88 -6.21
N ILE A 66 -1.33 13.43 -6.97
CA ILE A 66 -1.16 13.14 -8.40
C ILE A 66 -0.81 14.41 -9.16
N HIS A 67 -1.51 15.51 -8.86
CA HIS A 67 -1.22 16.82 -9.44
C HIS A 67 0.22 17.28 -9.13
N ALA A 68 0.65 17.19 -7.87
CA ALA A 68 2.01 17.53 -7.45
C ALA A 68 3.08 16.64 -8.11
N ILE A 69 2.80 15.34 -8.31
CA ILE A 69 3.69 14.43 -9.06
C ILE A 69 3.80 14.86 -10.51
N LYS A 70 2.67 15.21 -11.16
CA LYS A 70 2.66 15.69 -12.55
C LYS A 70 3.46 16.99 -12.72
N LEU A 71 3.42 17.86 -11.72
CA LEU A 71 4.19 19.11 -11.70
C LEU A 71 5.65 18.94 -11.24
N GLY A 72 6.06 17.73 -10.82
CA GLY A 72 7.41 17.48 -10.30
C GLY A 72 7.70 18.11 -8.93
N ILE A 73 6.68 18.62 -8.23
CA ILE A 73 6.80 19.28 -6.91
C ILE A 73 6.86 18.25 -5.78
N GLN A 74 6.37 17.03 -6.04
CA GLN A 74 6.33 15.98 -5.03
C GLN A 74 7.73 15.48 -4.67
N THR A 75 8.12 15.63 -3.40
CA THR A 75 9.34 15.01 -2.87
C THR A 75 9.16 13.50 -2.78
N ALA A 76 10.20 12.76 -3.20
CA ALA A 76 10.23 11.30 -3.00
C ALA A 76 10.10 10.98 -1.50
N PRO A 77 9.25 10.02 -1.11
CA PRO A 77 9.15 9.62 0.28
C PRO A 77 10.51 9.07 0.76
N ARG A 78 10.92 9.48 1.95
CA ARG A 78 12.12 8.91 2.59
C ARG A 78 11.77 7.53 3.12
N HIS A 79 12.25 6.49 2.43
CA HIS A 79 12.13 5.12 2.90
C HIS A 79 13.09 4.88 4.07
N ALA A 80 12.69 4.02 5.01
CA ALA A 80 13.61 3.52 6.03
C ALA A 80 14.77 2.79 5.35
N GLU A 81 15.96 2.82 5.96
CA GLU A 81 17.09 2.07 5.44
C GLU A 81 16.77 0.58 5.44
N ALA A 82 17.23 -0.12 4.40
CA ALA A 82 17.08 -1.55 4.32
C ALA A 82 17.87 -2.19 5.47
N VAL A 83 17.18 -2.85 6.39
CA VAL A 83 17.84 -3.62 7.44
C VAL A 83 18.33 -4.92 6.82
N VAL A 84 19.64 -5.10 6.78
CA VAL A 84 20.23 -6.41 6.50
C VAL A 84 19.93 -7.29 7.72
N THR A 85 18.93 -8.15 7.59
CA THR A 85 18.61 -9.15 8.60
C THR A 85 19.51 -10.35 8.36
N GLN A 86 20.27 -10.77 9.37
CA GLN A 86 20.93 -12.06 9.35
C GLN A 86 19.87 -13.13 9.60
N VAL A 87 19.81 -14.12 8.71
CA VAL A 87 18.99 -15.33 8.94
C VAL A 87 19.61 -16.03 10.15
N PRO A 88 18.86 -16.27 11.25
CA PRO A 88 19.41 -17.00 12.39
C PRO A 88 19.89 -18.38 11.93
N ASP A 89 21.04 -18.82 12.45
CA ASP A 89 21.66 -20.09 12.08
C ASP A 89 20.71 -21.29 12.30
N ASP A 90 19.76 -21.17 13.23
CA ASP A 90 18.74 -22.18 13.48
C ASP A 90 17.80 -22.43 12.28
N TYR A 91 17.67 -21.46 11.36
CA TYR A 91 16.88 -21.60 10.13
C TYR A 91 17.66 -22.24 8.98
N THR A 92 18.99 -22.33 9.06
CA THR A 92 19.81 -23.05 8.07
C THR A 92 20.06 -24.51 8.49
N ASN A 93 19.75 -24.87 9.73
CA ASN A 93 19.91 -26.20 10.31
C ASN A 93 18.60 -27.02 10.32
N PHE A 94 17.86 -27.05 9.21
CA PHE A 94 16.82 -28.07 9.02
C PHE A 94 17.50 -29.41 8.66
N MET A 95 17.95 -30.15 9.67
CA MET A 95 18.24 -31.58 9.57
C MET A 95 17.12 -32.39 10.23
#